data_AF-A0A443SJ20-F1
#
_entry.id   AF-A0A443SJ20-F1
#
_cell.length_a   1.000
_cell.length_b   1.000
_cell.length_c   1.000
_cell.angle_alpha   90.00
_cell.angle_beta   90.00
_cell.angle_gamma   90.00
#
_symmetry.space_group_name_H-M   'P 1'
#
loop_
_entity.id
_entity.type
_entity.pdbx_description
1 polymer ?
#
loop_
_entity_poly.entity_id
_entity_poly.type
_entity_poly.pdbx_seq_one_letter_code
_entity_poly.pdbx_strand_id
1 'polypeptide(L)'
;MTTDANNVTITVNVEELYNKYNVLDEAGDKISEHEDAFNYILSGVKGNANEKRLASQFIAKFFKHFPSYYETAIDALLDLCEDEDIIIRKQAIKDLPTICKECKNFVPKITDILAQLLLAEDPNELQLINTSLVTLCKMHPQGFLSGLFSQIECGDDVTRERVIKFLSLKMKTLPEDLFSRDVQEYFLQESRKVMQDCTKDEFTTFMSLLAGLKISKTVSGQQVLIDIITEQAELENPFDPQDIECVDKVLMCIKQAAPYFSPFVPSNAYLQYLCKQMIPNLEKITETFANDSTGIDLQILQTLAELSPFVQPNNVNLAINLEECLSFVFERLLQFMPLPPLSEQIVEKKEEPSFQLSHVECLMYTFHQLIKHNPTFLSNGDNGEERLKDLKLRLQYLAQGVQNYIKKLKESLTTVKTEERKSEEHRLKCAALRTTSNINLLIKDLFKNPPASKVVVNLSWKPVKKMTPHLPQTFSTPVTKTTQAPTATADTENSGTKRKAVTAPEGSKPKKEFRQFYAPPSGKFSSNITTNFQNMQL
;
A
#
# COMPACT_ATOMS: atom_id res chain seq x y z
N MET A 1 -54.38 -43.54 -36.62
CA MET A 1 -55.09 -42.89 -35.49
C MET A 1 -54.02 -42.26 -34.62
N THR A 2 -53.74 -40.99 -34.92
CA THR A 2 -52.86 -40.09 -34.18
C THR A 2 -53.61 -39.56 -32.97
N THR A 3 -53.10 -39.84 -31.77
CA THR A 3 -53.54 -39.18 -30.54
C THR A 3 -52.61 -38.02 -30.27
N ASP A 4 -53.03 -36.84 -30.70
CA ASP A 4 -52.49 -35.56 -30.24
C ASP A 4 -52.82 -35.43 -28.75
N ALA A 5 -51.80 -35.60 -27.90
CA ALA A 5 -51.87 -35.19 -26.51
C ALA A 5 -51.78 -33.66 -26.49
N ASN A 6 -52.89 -33.01 -26.13
CA ASN A 6 -52.99 -31.59 -25.83
C ASN A 6 -51.89 -31.18 -24.83
N ASN A 7 -50.80 -30.65 -25.35
CA ASN A 7 -49.87 -29.83 -24.58
C ASN A 7 -50.58 -28.47 -24.42
N VAL A 8 -51.40 -28.35 -23.37
CA VAL A 8 -52.02 -27.06 -23.00
C VAL A 8 -50.88 -26.16 -22.54
N THR A 9 -50.32 -25.39 -23.46
CA THR A 9 -49.44 -24.28 -23.15
C THR A 9 -50.24 -23.32 -22.27
N ILE A 10 -49.94 -23.25 -20.98
CA ILE A 10 -50.55 -22.28 -20.07
C ILE A 10 -50.21 -20.90 -20.64
N THR A 11 -51.20 -20.23 -21.24
CA THR A 11 -51.04 -18.88 -21.78
C THR A 11 -51.04 -17.92 -20.59
N VAL A 12 -49.85 -17.53 -20.13
CA VAL A 12 -49.71 -16.54 -19.08
C VAL A 12 -50.08 -15.16 -19.63
N ASN A 13 -50.87 -14.39 -18.87
CA ASN A 13 -51.22 -13.03 -19.23
C ASN A 13 -51.01 -12.07 -18.05
N VAL A 14 -50.88 -10.78 -18.36
CA VAL A 14 -50.63 -9.72 -17.38
C VAL A 14 -51.70 -9.64 -16.28
N GLU A 15 -52.98 -9.77 -16.63
CA GLU A 15 -54.09 -9.63 -15.69
C GLU A 15 -54.04 -10.71 -14.61
N GLU A 16 -53.81 -11.96 -15.01
CA GLU A 16 -53.73 -13.07 -14.08
C GLU A 16 -52.45 -13.01 -13.23
N LEU A 17 -51.34 -12.50 -13.75
CA LEU A 17 -50.15 -12.22 -12.93
C LEU A 17 -50.46 -11.22 -11.82
N TYR A 18 -51.22 -10.16 -12.10
CA TYR A 18 -51.66 -9.22 -11.06
C TYR A 18 -52.65 -9.85 -10.07
N ASN A 19 -53.57 -10.70 -10.55
CA ASN A 19 -54.46 -11.45 -9.66
C ASN A 19 -53.67 -12.32 -8.69
N LYS A 20 -52.67 -13.07 -9.18
CA LYS A 20 -51.79 -13.88 -8.32
C LYS A 20 -50.94 -13.04 -7.38
N TYR A 21 -50.43 -11.90 -7.85
CA TYR A 21 -49.72 -10.95 -7.00
C TYR A 21 -50.60 -10.49 -5.84
N ASN A 22 -51.85 -10.09 -6.09
CA ASN A 22 -52.75 -9.60 -5.05
C ASN A 22 -53.07 -10.69 -4.02
N VAL A 23 -53.28 -11.94 -4.48
CA VAL A 23 -53.46 -13.09 -3.58
C VAL A 23 -52.27 -13.23 -2.62
N LEU A 24 -51.04 -13.15 -3.14
CA LEU A 24 -49.84 -13.25 -2.30
C LEU A 24 -49.66 -12.03 -1.39
N ASP A 25 -49.94 -10.82 -1.87
CA ASP A 25 -49.76 -9.57 -1.12
C ASP A 25 -50.75 -9.46 0.05
N GLU A 26 -51.97 -9.98 -0.13
CA GLU A 26 -53.04 -9.94 0.88
C GLU A 26 -53.03 -11.14 1.84
N ALA A 27 -52.28 -12.21 1.54
CA ALA A 27 -52.31 -13.45 2.33
C ALA A 27 -51.70 -13.34 3.74
N GLY A 28 -50.91 -12.31 4.03
CA GLY A 28 -50.27 -12.10 5.33
C GLY A 28 -49.48 -13.34 5.79
N ASP A 29 -49.76 -13.83 7.00
CA ASP A 29 -49.07 -15.00 7.57
C ASP A 29 -49.37 -16.32 6.83
N LYS A 30 -50.42 -16.37 6.00
CA LYS A 30 -50.80 -17.57 5.24
C LYS A 30 -50.21 -17.62 3.84
N ILE A 31 -49.32 -16.70 3.49
CA ILE A 31 -48.71 -16.63 2.16
C ILE A 31 -48.07 -17.95 1.70
N SER A 32 -47.49 -18.73 2.62
CA SER A 32 -46.90 -20.04 2.32
C SER A 32 -47.92 -21.09 1.87
N GLU A 33 -49.22 -20.89 2.11
CA GLU A 33 -50.28 -21.80 1.65
C GLU A 33 -50.62 -21.58 0.15
N HIS A 34 -50.18 -20.47 -0.45
CA HIS A 34 -50.49 -20.07 -1.82
C HIS A 34 -49.35 -20.37 -2.81
N GLU A 35 -48.79 -21.59 -2.73
CA GLU A 35 -47.72 -22.03 -3.63
C GLU A 35 -48.15 -22.03 -5.11
N ASP A 36 -49.42 -22.31 -5.38
CA ASP A 36 -50.00 -22.32 -6.72
C ASP A 36 -49.93 -20.93 -7.39
N ALA A 37 -50.18 -19.87 -6.63
CA ALA A 37 -50.07 -18.49 -7.09
C ALA A 37 -48.61 -18.13 -7.41
N PHE A 38 -47.66 -18.54 -6.55
CA PHE A 38 -46.24 -18.31 -6.81
C PHE A 38 -45.73 -19.11 -8.01
N ASN A 39 -46.18 -20.36 -8.16
CA ASN A 39 -45.84 -21.19 -9.31
C ASN A 39 -46.38 -20.63 -10.64
N TYR A 40 -47.58 -20.04 -10.62
CA TYR A 40 -48.10 -19.32 -11.78
C TYR A 40 -47.24 -18.10 -12.12
N ILE A 41 -46.80 -17.32 -11.11
CA ILE A 41 -45.87 -16.21 -11.31
C ILE A 41 -44.55 -16.68 -11.94
N LEU A 42 -43.99 -17.81 -11.47
CA LEU A 42 -42.79 -18.41 -12.07
C LEU A 42 -42.98 -18.75 -13.55
N SER A 43 -44.17 -19.24 -13.95
CA SER A 43 -44.46 -19.53 -15.35
C SER A 43 -44.47 -18.28 -16.25
N GLY A 44 -44.61 -17.08 -15.67
CA GLY A 44 -44.62 -15.82 -16.40
C GLY A 44 -43.33 -15.47 -17.12
N VAL A 45 -42.20 -16.09 -16.76
CA VAL A 45 -40.93 -15.94 -17.50
C VAL A 45 -41.00 -16.51 -18.93
N LYS A 46 -42.01 -17.33 -19.22
CA LYS A 46 -42.29 -17.88 -20.56
C LYS A 46 -43.31 -17.05 -21.35
N GLY A 47 -43.80 -15.94 -20.78
CA GLY A 47 -44.78 -15.05 -21.42
C GLY A 47 -44.14 -14.07 -22.41
N ASN A 48 -44.88 -13.02 -22.79
CA ASN A 48 -44.34 -11.96 -23.63
C ASN A 48 -43.58 -10.91 -22.78
N ALA A 49 -43.09 -9.85 -23.42
CA ALA A 49 -42.22 -8.87 -22.78
C ALA A 49 -42.80 -8.24 -21.50
N ASN A 50 -44.12 -8.00 -21.45
CA ASN A 50 -44.77 -7.42 -20.27
C ASN A 50 -44.90 -8.44 -19.14
N GLU A 51 -45.29 -9.68 -19.46
CA GLU A 51 -45.41 -10.78 -18.49
C GLU A 51 -44.06 -11.11 -17.87
N LYS A 52 -43.00 -11.21 -18.67
CA LYS A 52 -41.63 -11.46 -18.22
C LYS A 52 -41.14 -10.39 -17.23
N ARG A 53 -41.37 -9.11 -17.56
CA ARG A 53 -40.99 -7.98 -16.69
C ARG A 53 -41.75 -7.98 -15.37
N LEU A 54 -43.02 -8.39 -15.36
CA LEU A 54 -43.81 -8.51 -14.14
C LEU A 54 -43.38 -9.73 -13.32
N ALA A 55 -43.17 -10.86 -13.98
CA ALA A 55 -42.67 -12.09 -13.36
C ALA A 55 -41.36 -11.82 -12.61
N SER A 56 -40.39 -11.15 -13.23
CA SER A 56 -39.13 -10.74 -12.58
C SER A 56 -39.35 -10.06 -11.22
N GLN A 57 -40.19 -9.02 -11.20
CA GLN A 57 -40.47 -8.23 -10.01
C GLN A 57 -41.20 -9.05 -8.94
N PHE A 58 -42.17 -9.85 -9.36
CA PHE A 58 -43.02 -10.62 -8.45
C PHE A 58 -42.26 -11.80 -7.84
N ILE A 59 -41.46 -12.51 -8.64
CA ILE A 59 -40.58 -13.58 -8.16
C ILE A 59 -39.65 -13.02 -7.09
N ALA A 60 -38.93 -11.93 -7.38
CA ALA A 60 -37.99 -11.34 -6.44
C ALA A 60 -38.67 -10.82 -5.15
N LYS A 61 -39.90 -10.29 -5.24
CA LYS A 61 -40.66 -9.79 -4.09
C LYS A 61 -41.07 -10.92 -3.13
N PHE A 62 -41.64 -12.00 -3.67
CA PHE A 62 -42.25 -13.05 -2.84
C PHE A 62 -41.29 -14.21 -2.53
N PHE A 63 -40.11 -14.24 -3.16
CA PHE A 63 -39.08 -15.28 -3.04
C PHE A 63 -38.96 -15.88 -1.63
N LYS A 64 -38.74 -15.03 -0.61
CA LYS A 64 -38.46 -15.42 0.78
C LYS A 64 -39.51 -16.34 1.43
N HIS A 65 -40.74 -16.32 0.91
CA HIS A 65 -41.87 -17.06 1.47
C HIS A 65 -41.98 -18.50 0.96
N PHE A 66 -41.23 -18.84 -0.09
CA PHE A 66 -41.36 -20.12 -0.79
C PHE A 66 -40.02 -20.87 -0.88
N PRO A 67 -39.48 -21.39 0.23
CA PRO A 67 -38.18 -22.08 0.25
C PRO A 67 -38.07 -23.27 -0.71
N SER A 68 -39.17 -24.02 -0.89
CA SER A 68 -39.24 -25.16 -1.82
C SER A 68 -39.01 -24.77 -3.29
N TYR A 69 -39.13 -23.48 -3.62
CA TYR A 69 -38.99 -22.95 -4.97
C TYR A 69 -37.73 -22.11 -5.16
N TYR A 70 -36.81 -22.04 -4.18
CA TYR A 70 -35.64 -21.17 -4.27
C TYR A 70 -34.76 -21.44 -5.51
N GLU A 71 -34.51 -22.70 -5.83
CA GLU A 71 -33.72 -23.06 -7.02
C GLU A 71 -34.45 -22.66 -8.29
N THR A 72 -35.69 -23.14 -8.46
CA THR A 72 -36.55 -22.82 -9.62
C THR A 72 -36.75 -21.32 -9.82
N ALA A 73 -36.88 -20.55 -8.74
CA ALA A 73 -37.07 -19.10 -8.80
C ALA A 73 -35.78 -18.36 -9.20
N ILE A 74 -34.62 -18.83 -8.76
CA ILE A 74 -33.34 -18.27 -9.21
C ILE A 74 -33.14 -18.61 -10.69
N ASP A 75 -33.36 -19.85 -11.09
CA ASP A 75 -33.20 -20.28 -12.49
C ASP A 75 -34.13 -19.50 -13.42
N ALA A 76 -35.40 -19.30 -13.01
CA ALA A 76 -36.35 -18.47 -13.76
C ALA A 76 -35.89 -17.00 -13.89
N LEU A 77 -35.23 -16.43 -12.89
CA LEU A 77 -34.66 -15.08 -12.99
C LEU A 77 -33.39 -15.04 -13.83
N LEU A 78 -32.61 -16.12 -13.85
CA LEU A 78 -31.44 -16.27 -14.72
C LEU A 78 -31.86 -16.34 -16.20
N ASP A 79 -32.90 -17.10 -16.52
CA ASP A 79 -33.49 -17.12 -17.87
C ASP A 79 -33.84 -15.70 -18.35
N LEU A 80 -34.35 -14.84 -17.45
CA LEU A 80 -34.64 -13.44 -17.76
C LEU A 80 -33.39 -12.55 -17.87
N CYS A 81 -32.31 -12.89 -17.17
CA CYS A 81 -31.02 -12.20 -17.30
C CYS A 81 -30.34 -12.51 -18.63
N GLU A 82 -30.73 -13.58 -19.31
CA GLU A 82 -30.23 -14.01 -20.63
C GLU A 82 -31.22 -13.73 -21.77
N ASP A 83 -32.29 -12.98 -21.50
CA ASP A 83 -33.31 -12.67 -22.51
C ASP A 83 -32.77 -11.83 -23.67
N GLU A 84 -33.27 -12.07 -24.88
CA GLU A 84 -32.92 -11.30 -26.08
C GLU A 84 -33.25 -9.80 -25.93
N ASP A 85 -34.34 -9.47 -25.21
CA ASP A 85 -34.73 -8.10 -24.94
C ASP A 85 -33.93 -7.52 -23.75
N ILE A 86 -33.05 -6.57 -24.06
CA ILE A 86 -32.25 -5.83 -23.08
C ILE A 86 -33.09 -5.15 -21.98
N ILE A 87 -34.34 -4.76 -22.25
CA ILE A 87 -35.22 -4.17 -21.24
C ILE A 87 -35.60 -5.21 -20.19
N ILE A 88 -35.80 -6.47 -20.60
CA ILE A 88 -36.11 -7.60 -19.72
C ILE A 88 -34.88 -7.96 -18.89
N ARG A 89 -33.70 -8.11 -19.52
CA ARG A 89 -32.44 -8.36 -18.80
C ARG A 89 -32.17 -7.30 -17.74
N LYS A 90 -32.30 -6.02 -18.11
CA LYS A 90 -32.12 -4.92 -17.16
C LYS A 90 -33.12 -4.96 -16.00
N GLN A 91 -34.37 -5.37 -16.26
CA GLN A 91 -35.33 -5.55 -15.17
C GLN A 91 -34.89 -6.67 -14.21
N ALA A 92 -34.51 -7.84 -14.74
CA ALA A 92 -34.04 -8.97 -13.95
C ALA A 92 -32.78 -8.64 -13.12
N ILE A 93 -31.77 -8.02 -13.74
CA ILE A 93 -30.53 -7.57 -13.09
C ILE A 93 -30.80 -6.62 -11.92
N LYS A 94 -31.81 -5.74 -12.07
CA LYS A 94 -32.22 -4.80 -11.02
C LYS A 94 -32.96 -5.48 -9.87
N ASP A 95 -33.70 -6.55 -10.17
CA ASP A 95 -34.53 -7.26 -9.20
C ASP A 95 -33.73 -8.29 -8.39
N LEU A 96 -32.66 -8.86 -8.95
CA LEU A 96 -31.78 -9.83 -8.28
C LEU A 96 -31.36 -9.42 -6.84
N PRO A 97 -30.88 -8.19 -6.56
CA PRO A 97 -30.56 -7.77 -5.19
C PRO A 97 -31.75 -7.75 -4.22
N THR A 98 -32.99 -7.69 -4.71
CA THR A 98 -34.19 -7.68 -3.86
C THR A 98 -34.36 -9.00 -3.12
N ILE A 99 -33.98 -10.12 -3.73
CA ILE A 99 -33.96 -11.47 -3.13
C ILE A 99 -33.16 -11.45 -1.82
N CYS A 100 -32.02 -10.77 -1.84
CA CYS A 100 -31.06 -10.78 -0.74
C CYS A 100 -31.47 -9.94 0.47
N LYS A 101 -32.47 -9.06 0.35
CA LYS A 101 -32.88 -8.14 1.43
C LYS A 101 -33.21 -8.89 2.72
N GLU A 102 -33.93 -9.99 2.59
CA GLU A 102 -34.33 -10.85 3.71
C GLU A 102 -33.65 -12.22 3.66
N CYS A 103 -33.17 -12.68 2.50
CA CYS A 103 -32.46 -13.94 2.35
C CYS A 103 -30.96 -13.69 2.11
N LYS A 104 -30.26 -13.16 3.11
CA LYS A 104 -28.84 -12.76 3.02
C LYS A 104 -27.89 -13.90 2.67
N ASN A 105 -28.26 -15.14 2.95
CA ASN A 105 -27.51 -16.35 2.58
C ASN A 105 -27.35 -16.51 1.06
N PHE A 106 -28.20 -15.88 0.24
CA PHE A 106 -28.06 -15.89 -1.22
C PHE A 106 -27.13 -14.81 -1.75
N VAL A 107 -26.66 -13.86 -0.93
CA VAL A 107 -25.78 -12.77 -1.40
C VAL A 107 -24.55 -13.30 -2.15
N PRO A 108 -23.82 -14.33 -1.69
CA PRO A 108 -22.69 -14.88 -2.44
C PRO A 108 -23.12 -15.38 -3.83
N LYS A 109 -24.18 -16.19 -3.91
CA LYS A 109 -24.69 -16.75 -5.19
C LYS A 109 -25.14 -15.65 -6.16
N ILE A 110 -25.91 -14.67 -5.68
CA ILE A 110 -26.40 -13.58 -6.53
C ILE A 110 -25.27 -12.64 -6.94
N THR A 111 -24.25 -12.45 -6.09
CA THR A 111 -23.05 -11.68 -6.45
C THR A 111 -22.23 -12.39 -7.51
N ASP A 112 -22.05 -13.71 -7.39
CA ASP A 112 -21.37 -14.56 -8.36
C ASP A 112 -22.02 -14.47 -9.76
N ILE A 113 -23.35 -14.60 -9.82
CA ILE A 113 -24.14 -14.40 -11.05
C ILE A 113 -23.92 -13.01 -11.64
N LEU A 114 -24.08 -11.94 -10.84
CA LEU A 114 -23.92 -10.57 -11.33
C LEU A 114 -22.48 -10.27 -11.77
N ALA A 115 -21.50 -10.95 -11.20
CA ALA A 115 -20.10 -10.83 -11.59
C ALA A 115 -19.85 -11.42 -12.99
N GLN A 116 -20.46 -12.55 -13.33
CA GLN A 116 -20.42 -13.10 -14.69
C GLN A 116 -21.03 -12.13 -15.72
N LEU A 117 -22.07 -11.40 -15.32
CA LEU A 117 -22.71 -10.40 -16.18
C LEU A 117 -21.84 -9.14 -16.44
N LEU A 118 -20.71 -8.94 -15.73
CA LEU A 118 -19.80 -7.81 -15.99
C LEU A 118 -19.18 -7.82 -17.40
N LEU A 119 -19.37 -8.90 -18.16
CA LEU A 119 -19.01 -9.02 -19.57
C LEU A 119 -19.98 -8.28 -20.52
N ALA A 120 -21.11 -7.75 -20.02
CA ALA A 120 -22.08 -7.03 -20.83
C ALA A 120 -21.46 -5.87 -21.62
N GLU A 121 -21.78 -5.81 -22.93
CA GLU A 121 -21.25 -4.80 -23.85
C GLU A 121 -22.03 -3.47 -23.78
N ASP A 122 -23.33 -3.52 -23.47
CA ASP A 122 -24.14 -2.30 -23.36
C ASP A 122 -23.74 -1.49 -22.11
N PRO A 123 -23.35 -0.21 -22.26
CA PRO A 123 -22.92 0.60 -21.12
C PRO A 123 -23.99 0.82 -20.05
N ASN A 124 -25.27 0.86 -20.44
CA ASN A 124 -26.36 1.09 -19.49
C ASN A 124 -26.68 -0.17 -18.68
N GLU A 125 -26.62 -1.34 -19.32
CA GLU A 125 -26.70 -2.65 -18.69
C GLU A 125 -25.52 -2.84 -17.73
N LEU A 126 -24.30 -2.58 -18.19
CA LEU A 126 -23.10 -2.66 -17.34
C LEU A 126 -23.18 -1.73 -16.13
N GLN A 127 -23.64 -0.49 -16.31
CA GLN A 127 -23.83 0.45 -15.20
C GLN A 127 -24.87 -0.05 -14.19
N LEU A 128 -25.90 -0.75 -14.66
CA LEU A 128 -26.92 -1.34 -13.79
C LEU A 128 -26.35 -2.52 -13.00
N ILE A 129 -25.60 -3.42 -13.63
CA ILE A 129 -24.88 -4.53 -12.97
C ILE A 129 -23.97 -3.98 -11.86
N ASN A 130 -23.18 -2.95 -12.19
CA ASN A 130 -22.32 -2.27 -11.23
C ASN A 130 -23.10 -1.73 -10.01
N THR A 131 -24.29 -1.18 -10.25
CA THR A 131 -25.16 -0.63 -9.20
C THR A 131 -25.77 -1.76 -8.35
N SER A 132 -26.17 -2.87 -8.96
CA SER A 132 -26.68 -4.06 -8.28
C SER A 132 -25.61 -4.68 -7.38
N LEU A 133 -24.38 -4.85 -7.87
CA LEU A 133 -23.23 -5.32 -7.09
C LEU A 133 -22.91 -4.41 -5.90
N VAL A 134 -22.90 -3.08 -6.09
CA VAL A 134 -22.72 -2.12 -4.98
C VAL A 134 -23.86 -2.22 -3.96
N THR A 135 -25.09 -2.50 -4.40
CA THR A 135 -26.24 -2.71 -3.49
C THR A 135 -26.01 -3.94 -2.61
N LEU A 136 -25.55 -5.05 -3.19
CA LEU A 136 -25.20 -6.26 -2.44
C LEU A 136 -24.04 -6.02 -1.46
N CYS A 137 -23.01 -5.30 -1.89
CA CYS A 137 -21.90 -4.93 -1.01
C CYS A 137 -22.37 -4.12 0.20
N LYS A 138 -23.27 -3.14 0.02
CA LYS A 138 -23.84 -2.36 1.13
C LYS A 138 -24.72 -3.19 2.06
N MET A 139 -25.36 -4.23 1.52
CA MET A 139 -26.28 -5.08 2.26
C MET A 139 -25.55 -6.14 3.10
N HIS A 140 -24.54 -6.79 2.53
CA HIS A 140 -23.80 -7.86 3.16
C HIS A 140 -22.37 -7.97 2.58
N PRO A 141 -21.41 -7.15 3.07
CA PRO A 141 -20.07 -7.04 2.51
C PRO A 141 -19.31 -8.36 2.37
N GLN A 142 -19.36 -9.23 3.39
CA GLN A 142 -18.62 -10.50 3.37
C GLN A 142 -19.15 -11.44 2.28
N GLY A 143 -20.48 -11.56 2.14
CA GLY A 143 -21.08 -12.43 1.12
C GLY A 143 -20.84 -11.88 -0.29
N PHE A 144 -20.84 -10.56 -0.45
CA PHE A 144 -20.46 -9.92 -1.70
C PHE A 144 -19.00 -10.25 -2.07
N LEU A 145 -18.06 -10.11 -1.13
CA LEU A 145 -16.67 -10.48 -1.37
C LEU A 145 -16.54 -11.97 -1.73
N SER A 146 -17.22 -12.85 -1.00
CA SER A 146 -17.22 -14.29 -1.28
C SER A 146 -17.67 -14.63 -2.71
N GLY A 147 -18.74 -14.00 -3.21
CA GLY A 147 -19.20 -14.20 -4.58
C GLY A 147 -18.23 -13.65 -5.63
N LEU A 148 -17.58 -12.50 -5.37
CA LEU A 148 -16.58 -11.97 -6.29
C LEU A 148 -15.29 -12.82 -6.32
N PHE A 149 -14.83 -13.27 -5.15
CA PHE A 149 -13.63 -14.11 -5.07
C PHE A 149 -13.84 -15.48 -5.68
N SER A 150 -15.04 -16.06 -5.58
CA SER A 150 -15.43 -17.25 -6.33
C SER A 150 -15.17 -17.10 -7.84
N GLN A 151 -15.60 -15.99 -8.43
CA GLN A 151 -15.35 -15.71 -9.86
C GLN A 151 -13.89 -15.38 -10.19
N ILE A 152 -13.15 -14.77 -9.25
CA ILE A 152 -11.72 -14.54 -9.44
C ILE A 152 -10.95 -15.87 -9.45
N GLU A 153 -11.30 -16.81 -8.57
CA GLU A 153 -10.61 -18.10 -8.44
C GLU A 153 -11.04 -19.13 -9.49
N CYS A 154 -12.33 -19.18 -9.83
CA CYS A 154 -12.90 -20.26 -10.66
C CYS A 154 -13.44 -19.80 -12.01
N GLY A 155 -13.57 -18.48 -12.24
CA GLY A 155 -14.05 -17.93 -13.50
C GLY A 155 -13.00 -18.02 -14.62
N ASP A 156 -13.43 -17.82 -15.86
CA ASP A 156 -12.50 -17.66 -16.98
C ASP A 156 -11.68 -16.35 -16.86
N ASP A 157 -10.57 -16.26 -17.60
CA ASP A 157 -9.64 -15.12 -17.54
C ASP A 157 -10.32 -13.77 -17.80
N VAL A 158 -11.30 -13.72 -18.70
CA VAL A 158 -12.00 -12.48 -19.06
C VAL A 158 -12.90 -12.03 -17.90
N THR A 159 -13.64 -12.97 -17.33
CA THR A 159 -14.49 -12.73 -16.15
C THR A 159 -13.63 -12.29 -14.97
N ARG A 160 -12.52 -12.99 -14.69
CA ARG A 160 -11.55 -12.63 -13.64
C ARG A 160 -11.04 -11.20 -13.82
N GLU A 161 -10.60 -10.83 -15.02
CA GLU A 161 -10.11 -9.48 -15.32
C GLU A 161 -11.20 -8.42 -15.03
N ARG A 162 -12.43 -8.66 -15.47
CA ARG A 162 -13.56 -7.73 -15.26
C ARG A 162 -13.91 -7.57 -13.79
N VAL A 163 -13.87 -8.65 -13.01
CA VAL A 163 -14.15 -8.61 -11.56
C VAL A 163 -13.06 -7.85 -10.81
N ILE A 164 -11.78 -8.12 -11.10
CA ILE A 164 -10.65 -7.39 -10.48
C ILE A 164 -10.73 -5.90 -10.82
N LYS A 165 -11.01 -5.57 -12.09
CA LYS A 165 -11.20 -4.19 -12.54
C LYS A 165 -12.38 -3.52 -11.82
N PHE A 166 -13.51 -4.21 -11.69
CA PHE A 166 -14.67 -3.73 -10.94
C PHE A 166 -14.29 -3.41 -9.48
N LEU A 167 -13.62 -4.33 -8.78
CA LEU A 167 -13.13 -4.12 -7.41
C LEU A 167 -12.24 -2.87 -7.34
N SER A 168 -11.22 -2.79 -8.20
CA SER A 168 -10.25 -1.68 -8.24
C SER A 168 -10.89 -0.29 -8.34
N LEU A 169 -12.00 -0.20 -9.09
CA LEU A 169 -12.70 1.05 -9.38
C LEU A 169 -13.76 1.36 -8.32
N LYS A 170 -14.59 0.39 -7.94
CA LYS A 170 -15.75 0.62 -7.08
C LYS A 170 -15.43 0.64 -5.61
N MET A 171 -14.45 -0.14 -5.14
CA MET A 171 -14.10 -0.20 -3.72
C MET A 171 -13.71 1.17 -3.16
N LYS A 172 -13.04 2.01 -3.96
CA LYS A 172 -12.65 3.38 -3.60
C LYS A 172 -13.82 4.35 -3.47
N THR A 173 -14.99 3.99 -3.99
CA THR A 173 -16.22 4.81 -3.95
C THR A 173 -17.13 4.48 -2.77
N LEU A 174 -16.83 3.39 -2.05
CA LEU A 174 -17.62 2.94 -0.92
C LEU A 174 -17.22 3.68 0.37
N PRO A 175 -18.16 3.86 1.32
CA PRO A 175 -17.83 4.46 2.62
C PRO A 175 -16.75 3.65 3.36
N GLU A 176 -15.79 4.33 3.98
CA GLU A 176 -14.67 3.67 4.66
C GLU A 176 -15.09 2.81 5.86
N ASP A 177 -16.27 3.04 6.43
CA ASP A 177 -16.85 2.34 7.57
C ASP A 177 -17.73 1.14 7.18
N LEU A 178 -17.97 0.93 5.88
CA LEU A 178 -18.76 -0.19 5.39
C LEU A 178 -18.14 -1.56 5.74
N PHE A 179 -16.81 -1.64 5.70
CA PHE A 179 -16.06 -2.86 5.96
C PHE A 179 -15.71 -2.93 7.45
N SER A 180 -16.40 -3.81 8.19
CA SER A 180 -16.02 -4.14 9.57
C SER A 180 -14.63 -4.79 9.62
N ARG A 181 -14.07 -4.94 10.82
CA ARG A 181 -12.77 -5.60 10.99
C ARG A 181 -12.75 -7.01 10.40
N ASP A 182 -13.74 -7.83 10.73
CA ASP A 182 -13.84 -9.22 10.28
C ASP A 182 -13.94 -9.31 8.75
N VAL A 183 -14.67 -8.38 8.12
CA VAL A 183 -14.77 -8.32 6.65
C VAL A 183 -13.43 -7.92 6.02
N GLN A 184 -12.68 -7.00 6.63
CA GLN A 184 -11.35 -6.63 6.16
C GLN A 184 -10.36 -7.78 6.31
N GLU A 185 -10.43 -8.55 7.41
CA GLU A 185 -9.63 -9.76 7.62
C GLU A 185 -9.98 -10.83 6.57
N TYR A 186 -11.27 -11.05 6.30
CA TYR A 186 -11.71 -11.94 5.22
C TYR A 186 -11.19 -11.48 3.86
N PHE A 187 -11.31 -10.19 3.52
CA PHE A 187 -10.80 -9.66 2.25
C PHE A 187 -9.28 -9.87 2.10
N LEU A 188 -8.52 -9.65 3.18
CA LEU A 188 -7.07 -9.87 3.19
C LEU A 188 -6.72 -11.35 2.95
N GLN A 189 -7.46 -12.28 3.58
CA GLN A 189 -7.25 -13.71 3.41
C GLN A 189 -7.56 -14.19 1.99
N GLU A 190 -8.70 -13.80 1.41
CA GLU A 190 -9.05 -14.20 0.05
C GLU A 190 -8.10 -13.57 -0.98
N SER A 191 -7.71 -12.31 -0.79
CA SER A 191 -6.72 -11.66 -1.66
C SER A 191 -5.37 -12.39 -1.61
N ARG A 192 -4.95 -12.86 -0.43
CA ARG A 192 -3.71 -13.65 -0.29
C ARG A 192 -3.76 -14.94 -1.09
N LYS A 193 -4.90 -15.66 -1.10
CA LYS A 193 -5.06 -16.88 -1.90
C LYS A 193 -4.93 -16.58 -3.39
N VAL A 194 -5.68 -15.59 -3.88
CA VAL A 194 -5.65 -15.18 -5.29
C VAL A 194 -4.26 -14.73 -5.72
N MET A 195 -3.52 -14.05 -4.86
CA MET A 195 -2.18 -13.55 -5.20
C MET A 195 -1.12 -14.64 -5.32
N GLN A 196 -1.38 -15.89 -4.91
CA GLN A 196 -0.44 -17.00 -5.11
C GLN A 196 -0.25 -17.34 -6.59
N ASP A 197 -1.28 -17.11 -7.41
CA ASP A 197 -1.25 -17.28 -8.85
C ASP A 197 -1.90 -16.06 -9.50
N CYS A 198 -1.07 -15.04 -9.74
CA CYS A 198 -1.51 -13.79 -10.32
C CYS A 198 -0.44 -13.16 -11.20
N THR A 199 -0.90 -12.35 -12.16
CA THR A 199 0.01 -11.54 -12.98
C THR A 199 0.55 -10.36 -12.18
N LYS A 200 1.63 -9.73 -12.68
CA LYS A 200 2.20 -8.49 -12.10
C LYS A 200 1.17 -7.36 -11.93
N ASP A 201 0.26 -7.22 -12.90
CA ASP A 201 -0.76 -6.17 -12.90
C ASP A 201 -1.87 -6.47 -11.89
N GLU A 202 -2.28 -7.74 -11.78
CA GLU A 202 -3.21 -8.19 -10.75
C GLU A 202 -2.62 -8.00 -9.35
N PHE A 203 -1.38 -8.44 -9.13
CA PHE A 203 -0.67 -8.27 -7.85
C PHE A 203 -0.64 -6.80 -7.44
N THR A 204 -0.25 -5.91 -8.35
CA THR A 204 -0.21 -4.46 -8.10
C THR A 204 -1.60 -3.90 -7.79
N THR A 205 -2.64 -4.40 -8.47
CA THR A 205 -4.03 -3.99 -8.23
C THR A 205 -4.51 -4.42 -6.85
N PHE A 206 -4.27 -5.67 -6.44
CA PHE A 206 -4.60 -6.14 -5.09
C PHE A 206 -3.83 -5.40 -4.01
N MET A 207 -2.52 -5.17 -4.19
CA MET A 207 -1.73 -4.39 -3.24
C MET A 207 -2.29 -2.97 -3.08
N SER A 208 -2.72 -2.31 -4.17
CA SER A 208 -3.38 -1.01 -4.08
C SER A 208 -4.74 -1.06 -3.38
N LEU A 209 -5.51 -2.13 -3.57
CA LEU A 209 -6.81 -2.33 -2.91
C LEU A 209 -6.64 -2.53 -1.41
N LEU A 210 -5.75 -3.45 -1.04
CA LEU A 210 -5.47 -3.80 0.36
C LEU A 210 -4.86 -2.63 1.13
N ALA A 211 -4.01 -1.81 0.50
CA ALA A 211 -3.48 -0.58 1.10
C ALA A 211 -4.58 0.40 1.54
N GLY A 212 -5.74 0.37 0.88
CA GLY A 212 -6.88 1.23 1.19
C GLY A 212 -7.64 0.83 2.46
N LEU A 213 -7.48 -0.41 2.93
CA LEU A 213 -8.19 -0.92 4.10
C LEU A 213 -7.68 -0.28 5.39
N LYS A 214 -8.58 -0.11 6.37
CA LYS A 214 -8.21 0.45 7.69
C LYS A 214 -7.29 -0.49 8.45
N ILE A 215 -7.48 -1.80 8.34
CA ILE A 215 -6.66 -2.80 9.02
C ILE A 215 -5.19 -2.73 8.57
N SER A 216 -4.95 -2.44 7.29
CA SER A 216 -3.65 -2.26 6.66
C SER A 216 -2.89 -1.01 7.11
N LYS A 217 -3.53 -0.11 7.87
CA LYS A 217 -2.89 1.07 8.46
C LYS A 217 -2.27 0.77 9.83
N THR A 218 -2.56 -0.39 10.40
CA THR A 218 -1.97 -0.85 11.67
C THR A 218 -0.63 -1.54 11.42
N VAL A 219 0.28 -1.54 12.41
CA VAL A 219 1.58 -2.24 12.31
C VAL A 219 1.40 -3.72 11.98
N SER A 220 0.42 -4.39 12.62
CA SER A 220 0.14 -5.79 12.36
C SER A 220 -0.41 -6.02 10.94
N GLY A 221 -1.30 -5.14 10.44
CA GLY A 221 -1.81 -5.25 9.07
C GLY A 221 -0.72 -4.99 8.02
N GLN A 222 0.17 -4.01 8.26
CA GLN A 222 1.33 -3.75 7.41
C GLN A 222 2.28 -4.95 7.37
N GLN A 223 2.48 -5.62 8.49
CA GLN A 223 3.28 -6.85 8.53
C GLN A 223 2.66 -7.94 7.66
N VAL A 224 1.35 -8.18 7.75
CA VAL A 224 0.68 -9.18 6.89
C VAL A 224 0.81 -8.84 5.40
N LEU A 225 0.72 -7.56 5.03
CA LEU A 225 0.96 -7.15 3.65
C LEU A 225 2.39 -7.43 3.21
N ILE A 226 3.38 -7.18 4.07
CA ILE A 226 4.77 -7.52 3.76
C ILE A 226 4.97 -9.03 3.65
N ASP A 227 4.33 -9.82 4.51
CA ASP A 227 4.44 -11.28 4.46
C ASP A 227 3.91 -11.80 3.11
N ILE A 228 2.76 -11.30 2.65
CA ILE A 228 2.22 -11.58 1.30
C ILE A 228 3.21 -11.20 0.21
N ILE A 229 3.78 -9.99 0.26
CA ILE A 229 4.75 -9.53 -0.75
C ILE A 229 6.03 -10.37 -0.72
N THR A 230 6.44 -10.83 0.46
CA THR A 230 7.65 -11.64 0.66
C THR A 230 7.45 -13.06 0.16
N GLU A 231 6.27 -13.64 0.36
CA GLU A 231 5.86 -14.89 -0.28
C GLU A 231 5.91 -14.75 -1.79
N GLN A 232 5.37 -13.66 -2.35
CA GLN A 232 5.44 -13.40 -3.78
C GLN A 232 6.88 -13.18 -4.28
N ALA A 233 7.77 -12.65 -3.46
CA ALA A 233 9.17 -12.42 -3.83
C ALA A 233 9.99 -13.71 -3.87
N GLU A 234 9.55 -14.77 -3.20
CA GLU A 234 10.21 -16.09 -3.15
C GLU A 234 11.71 -16.00 -2.82
N LEU A 235 12.07 -15.19 -1.82
CA LEU A 235 13.47 -14.88 -1.49
C LEU A 235 14.32 -16.10 -1.08
N GLU A 236 13.69 -17.23 -0.78
CA GLU A 236 14.34 -18.50 -0.44
C GLU A 236 14.72 -19.33 -1.68
N ASN A 237 14.19 -18.99 -2.86
CA ASN A 237 14.53 -19.68 -4.10
C ASN A 237 15.98 -19.34 -4.53
N PRO A 238 16.66 -20.26 -5.24
CA PRO A 238 17.97 -19.98 -5.80
C PRO A 238 17.95 -18.75 -6.71
N PHE A 239 18.91 -17.84 -6.51
CA PHE A 239 19.03 -16.63 -7.33
C PHE A 239 19.88 -16.88 -8.57
N ASP A 240 19.33 -16.60 -9.76
CA ASP A 240 20.07 -16.57 -11.02
C ASP A 240 20.26 -15.11 -11.48
N PRO A 241 21.49 -14.57 -11.51
CA PRO A 241 21.75 -13.20 -11.95
C PRO A 241 21.52 -12.97 -13.45
N GLN A 242 21.33 -14.02 -14.25
CA GLN A 242 21.03 -13.93 -15.68
C GLN A 242 19.52 -14.03 -15.98
N ASP A 243 18.71 -14.32 -14.96
CA ASP A 243 17.26 -14.31 -15.07
C ASP A 243 16.72 -12.90 -14.82
N ILE A 244 16.36 -12.21 -15.92
CA ILE A 244 15.77 -10.87 -15.89
C ILE A 244 14.46 -10.86 -15.10
N GLU A 245 13.63 -11.91 -15.23
CA GLU A 245 12.34 -11.98 -14.56
C GLU A 245 12.51 -12.11 -13.04
N CYS A 246 13.51 -12.88 -12.60
CA CYS A 246 13.85 -12.98 -11.18
C CYS A 246 14.26 -11.62 -10.58
N VAL A 247 15.14 -10.88 -11.27
CA VAL A 247 15.59 -9.54 -10.83
C VAL A 247 14.41 -8.56 -10.79
N ASP A 248 13.60 -8.54 -11.84
CA ASP A 248 12.42 -7.66 -11.94
C ASP A 248 11.37 -7.99 -10.88
N LYS A 249 11.13 -9.27 -10.60
CA LYS A 249 10.19 -9.75 -9.57
C LYS A 249 10.62 -9.27 -8.19
N VAL A 250 11.88 -9.44 -7.83
CA VAL A 250 12.41 -8.97 -6.53
C VAL A 250 12.30 -7.45 -6.39
N LEU A 251 12.71 -6.68 -7.41
CA LEU A 251 12.63 -5.22 -7.37
C LEU A 251 11.18 -4.71 -7.34
N MET A 252 10.27 -5.37 -8.06
CA MET A 252 8.84 -5.08 -8.01
C MET A 252 8.29 -5.33 -6.61
N CYS A 253 8.59 -6.49 -5.99
CA CYS A 253 8.15 -6.79 -4.63
C CYS A 253 8.69 -5.76 -3.63
N ILE A 254 9.97 -5.40 -3.71
CA ILE A 254 10.52 -4.36 -2.82
C ILE A 254 9.80 -3.02 -3.02
N LYS A 255 9.51 -2.64 -4.27
CA LYS A 255 8.77 -1.40 -4.55
C LYS A 255 7.37 -1.40 -3.92
N GLN A 256 6.69 -2.55 -3.91
CA GLN A 256 5.39 -2.72 -3.24
C GLN A 256 5.52 -2.73 -1.71
N ALA A 257 6.60 -3.30 -1.17
CA ALA A 257 6.85 -3.38 0.27
C ALA A 257 7.33 -2.05 0.89
N ALA A 258 8.05 -1.24 0.11
CA ALA A 258 8.71 -0.01 0.56
C ALA A 258 7.83 0.97 1.36
N PRO A 259 6.55 1.20 1.02
CA PRO A 259 5.68 2.09 1.80
C PRO A 259 5.37 1.60 3.22
N TYR A 260 5.54 0.30 3.49
CA TYR A 260 5.16 -0.33 4.76
C TYR A 260 6.33 -0.47 5.75
N PHE A 261 7.58 -0.38 5.28
CA PHE A 261 8.73 -0.39 6.18
C PHE A 261 8.74 0.84 7.10
N SER A 262 9.04 0.60 8.36
CA SER A 262 9.03 1.61 9.41
C SER A 262 9.94 1.19 10.57
N PRO A 263 10.15 2.03 11.59
CA PRO A 263 10.86 1.61 12.80
C PRO A 263 10.23 0.39 13.50
N PHE A 264 8.98 0.04 13.20
CA PHE A 264 8.27 -1.11 13.77
C PHE A 264 8.16 -2.30 12.81
N VAL A 265 8.46 -2.10 11.53
CA VAL A 265 8.25 -3.08 10.46
C VAL A 265 9.56 -3.20 9.67
N PRO A 266 10.35 -4.26 9.91
CA PRO A 266 11.73 -4.36 9.45
C PRO A 266 11.87 -4.68 7.96
N SER A 267 12.97 -4.25 7.36
CA SER A 267 13.37 -4.58 5.98
C SER A 267 14.36 -5.75 5.87
N ASN A 268 14.60 -6.48 6.98
CA ASN A 268 15.72 -7.41 7.16
C ASN A 268 15.85 -8.45 6.03
N ALA A 269 14.77 -9.15 5.68
CA ALA A 269 14.82 -10.21 4.66
C ALA A 269 15.24 -9.67 3.29
N TYR A 270 14.63 -8.58 2.84
CA TYR A 270 14.96 -7.94 1.56
C TYR A 270 16.38 -7.38 1.55
N LEU A 271 16.79 -6.67 2.62
CA LEU A 271 18.14 -6.12 2.68
C LEU A 271 19.19 -7.22 2.69
N GLN A 272 18.95 -8.31 3.44
CA GLN A 272 19.83 -9.47 3.45
C GLN A 272 19.91 -10.11 2.06
N TYR A 273 18.77 -10.32 1.40
CA TYR A 273 18.74 -10.90 0.06
C TYR A 273 19.52 -10.04 -0.94
N LEU A 274 19.30 -8.71 -0.96
CA LEU A 274 20.07 -7.80 -1.80
C LEU A 274 21.58 -7.90 -1.51
N CYS A 275 21.98 -7.85 -0.24
CA CYS A 275 23.39 -7.92 0.15
C CYS A 275 24.06 -9.23 -0.25
N LYS A 276 23.37 -10.36 -0.09
CA LYS A 276 23.93 -11.70 -0.32
C LYS A 276 23.89 -12.15 -1.77
N GLN A 277 22.79 -11.87 -2.47
CA GLN A 277 22.53 -12.45 -3.79
C GLN A 277 22.81 -11.45 -4.92
N MET A 278 22.32 -10.22 -4.80
CA MET A 278 22.36 -9.25 -5.89
C MET A 278 23.65 -8.42 -5.90
N ILE A 279 24.08 -7.92 -4.74
CA ILE A 279 25.28 -7.06 -4.65
C ILE A 279 26.55 -7.76 -5.13
N PRO A 280 26.83 -9.04 -4.82
CA PRO A 280 28.01 -9.72 -5.35
C PRO A 280 27.94 -9.95 -6.87
N ASN A 281 26.74 -10.09 -7.43
CA ASN A 281 26.51 -10.38 -8.85
C ASN A 281 26.14 -9.14 -9.70
N LEU A 282 26.30 -7.92 -9.17
CA LEU A 282 25.85 -6.68 -9.80
C LEU A 282 26.36 -6.48 -11.24
N GLU A 283 27.61 -6.85 -11.53
CA GLU A 283 28.20 -6.79 -12.87
C GLU A 283 27.47 -7.72 -13.84
N LYS A 284 27.25 -8.99 -13.45
CA LYS A 284 26.53 -9.97 -14.27
C LYS A 284 25.09 -9.56 -14.54
N ILE A 285 24.41 -8.99 -13.53
CA ILE A 285 23.06 -8.45 -13.70
C ILE A 285 23.10 -7.31 -14.72
N THR A 286 24.02 -6.35 -14.56
CA THR A 286 24.17 -5.22 -15.50
C THR A 286 24.43 -5.68 -16.93
N GLU A 287 25.28 -6.70 -17.12
CA GLU A 287 25.56 -7.29 -18.44
C GLU A 287 24.31 -7.93 -19.06
N THR A 288 23.51 -8.62 -18.26
CA THR A 288 22.26 -9.25 -18.71
C THR A 288 21.24 -8.22 -19.19
N PHE A 289 21.18 -7.07 -18.51
CA PHE A 289 20.28 -5.95 -18.85
C PHE A 289 20.88 -4.95 -19.86
N ALA A 290 22.05 -5.21 -20.42
CA ALA A 290 22.78 -4.25 -21.27
C ALA A 290 22.00 -3.79 -22.52
N ASN A 291 21.06 -4.61 -23.00
CA ASN A 291 20.23 -4.29 -24.16
C ASN A 291 19.08 -3.30 -23.86
N ASP A 292 18.72 -3.12 -22.59
CA ASP A 292 17.53 -2.34 -22.19
C ASP A 292 17.85 -0.90 -21.76
N SER A 293 19.11 -0.45 -21.90
CA SER A 293 19.56 0.90 -21.52
C SER A 293 19.31 1.24 -20.03
N THR A 294 19.06 0.25 -19.18
CA THR A 294 18.64 0.43 -17.80
C THR A 294 19.85 0.54 -16.86
N GLY A 295 19.93 1.63 -16.11
CA GLY A 295 20.83 1.76 -14.94
C GLY A 295 20.35 0.87 -13.78
N ILE A 296 20.22 -0.44 -14.03
CA ILE A 296 19.68 -1.45 -13.13
C ILE A 296 20.55 -1.59 -11.88
N ASP A 297 21.85 -1.46 -12.04
CA ASP A 297 22.82 -1.43 -10.95
C ASP A 297 22.52 -0.29 -9.96
N LEU A 298 22.33 0.92 -10.47
CA LEU A 298 21.97 2.07 -9.64
C LEU A 298 20.59 1.88 -9.01
N GLN A 299 19.62 1.29 -9.72
CA GLN A 299 18.30 0.99 -9.17
C GLN A 299 18.38 0.00 -7.99
N ILE A 300 19.17 -1.06 -8.11
CA ILE A 300 19.42 -2.03 -7.03
C ILE A 300 20.07 -1.33 -5.84
N LEU A 301 21.09 -0.50 -6.07
CA LEU A 301 21.79 0.24 -5.01
C LEU A 301 20.91 1.28 -4.33
N GLN A 302 20.07 1.99 -5.09
CA GLN A 302 19.08 2.92 -4.53
C GLN A 302 18.07 2.16 -3.66
N THR A 303 17.58 1.02 -4.13
CA THR A 303 16.67 0.15 -3.39
C THR A 303 17.32 -0.30 -2.07
N LEU A 304 18.56 -0.77 -2.11
CA LEU A 304 19.32 -1.15 -0.91
C LEU A 304 19.43 0.02 0.08
N ALA A 305 19.79 1.22 -0.40
CA ALA A 305 19.93 2.40 0.43
C ALA A 305 18.60 2.81 1.10
N GLU A 306 17.48 2.66 0.41
CA GLU A 306 16.15 2.94 0.95
C GLU A 306 15.70 1.97 2.03
N LEU A 307 16.11 0.71 1.94
CA LEU A 307 15.80 -0.32 2.94
C LEU A 307 16.65 -0.21 4.21
N SER A 308 17.89 0.26 4.07
CA SER A 308 18.90 0.30 5.15
C SER A 308 18.47 0.98 6.47
N PRO A 309 17.65 2.04 6.50
CA PRO A 309 17.23 2.68 7.76
C PRO A 309 16.23 1.85 8.58
N PHE A 310 15.63 0.80 7.98
CA PHE A 310 14.58 -0.01 8.61
C PHE A 310 15.10 -1.38 9.08
N VAL A 311 16.42 -1.57 9.12
CA VAL A 311 17.04 -2.79 9.60
C VAL A 311 16.89 -2.89 11.12
N GLN A 312 16.50 -4.07 11.60
CA GLN A 312 16.35 -4.39 13.02
C GLN A 312 17.18 -5.65 13.37
N PRO A 313 18.46 -5.50 13.73
CA PRO A 313 19.34 -6.65 13.98
C PRO A 313 18.89 -7.55 15.13
N ASN A 314 18.17 -6.98 16.11
CA ASN A 314 17.70 -7.71 17.30
C ASN A 314 16.34 -8.40 17.09
N ASN A 315 15.79 -8.38 15.87
CA ASN A 315 14.53 -9.03 15.57
C ASN A 315 14.73 -10.55 15.44
N VAL A 316 14.24 -11.31 16.42
CA VAL A 316 14.42 -12.77 16.49
C VAL A 316 13.59 -13.51 15.43
N ASN A 317 12.44 -12.96 15.04
CA ASN A 317 11.54 -13.59 14.06
C ASN A 317 12.04 -13.40 12.62
N LEU A 318 12.81 -12.35 12.37
CA LEU A 318 13.36 -12.04 11.05
C LEU A 318 14.86 -11.72 11.19
N ALA A 319 15.64 -12.72 11.56
CA ALA A 319 17.07 -12.55 11.80
C ALA A 319 17.81 -12.06 10.55
N ILE A 320 18.84 -11.23 10.78
CA ILE A 320 19.74 -10.74 9.72
C ILE A 320 21.18 -11.01 10.10
N ASN A 321 21.97 -11.57 9.19
CA ASN A 321 23.42 -11.63 9.33
C ASN A 321 24.03 -10.26 8.99
N LEU A 322 24.03 -9.36 9.98
CA LEU A 322 24.47 -7.98 9.81
C LEU A 322 25.96 -7.88 9.42
N GLU A 323 26.82 -8.73 9.97
CA GLU A 323 28.27 -8.71 9.69
C GLU A 323 28.58 -9.08 8.24
N GLU A 324 27.90 -10.11 7.73
CA GLU A 324 28.01 -10.52 6.34
C GLU A 324 27.44 -9.46 5.38
N CYS A 325 26.27 -8.88 5.71
CA CYS A 325 25.70 -7.77 4.93
C CYS A 325 26.64 -6.56 4.89
N LEU A 326 27.23 -6.18 6.03
CA LEU A 326 28.23 -5.12 6.13
C LEU A 326 29.45 -5.40 5.25
N SER A 327 29.92 -6.65 5.23
CA SER A 327 31.07 -7.08 4.44
C SER A 327 30.81 -6.92 2.94
N PHE A 328 29.68 -7.43 2.44
CA PHE A 328 29.31 -7.27 1.03
C PHE A 328 29.15 -5.81 0.60
N VAL A 329 28.49 -4.99 1.43
CA VAL A 329 28.33 -3.56 1.15
C VAL A 329 29.68 -2.84 1.17
N PHE A 330 30.54 -3.17 2.13
CA PHE A 330 31.86 -2.55 2.28
C PHE A 330 32.77 -2.90 1.10
N GLU A 331 32.88 -4.18 0.73
CA GLU A 331 33.68 -4.64 -0.41
C GLU A 331 33.24 -3.97 -1.71
N ARG A 332 31.91 -3.93 -1.95
CA ARG A 332 31.37 -3.25 -3.12
C ARG A 332 31.65 -1.74 -3.09
N LEU A 333 31.54 -1.09 -1.93
CA LEU A 333 31.86 0.33 -1.77
C LEU A 333 33.32 0.64 -2.13
N LEU A 334 34.27 -0.22 -1.74
CA LEU A 334 35.69 -0.02 -2.05
C LEU A 334 35.98 -0.08 -3.56
N GLN A 335 35.23 -0.87 -4.33
CA GLN A 335 35.35 -0.92 -5.79
C GLN A 335 34.99 0.43 -6.46
N PHE A 336 34.07 1.19 -5.88
CA PHE A 336 33.69 2.53 -6.35
C PHE A 336 34.53 3.67 -5.73
N MET A 337 35.41 3.37 -4.78
CA MET A 337 36.31 4.34 -4.14
C MET A 337 37.77 3.97 -4.38
N PRO A 338 38.36 4.30 -5.55
CA PRO A 338 39.75 3.94 -5.86
C PRO A 338 40.75 4.52 -4.86
N LEU A 339 41.92 3.88 -4.77
CA LEU A 339 43.06 4.42 -4.04
C LEU A 339 43.61 5.68 -4.73
N PRO A 340 44.14 6.65 -3.97
CA PRO A 340 44.87 7.77 -4.57
C PRO A 340 46.05 7.24 -5.41
N PRO A 341 46.32 7.84 -6.58
CA PRO A 341 47.43 7.44 -7.43
C PRO A 341 48.77 7.52 -6.69
N LEU A 342 49.56 6.46 -6.75
CA LEU A 342 50.97 6.44 -6.34
C LEU A 342 51.73 7.36 -7.33
N SER A 343 52.27 8.47 -6.86
CA SER A 343 52.64 9.64 -7.64
C SER A 343 53.77 9.47 -8.70
N GLU A 344 53.77 10.38 -9.70
CA GLU A 344 54.91 10.92 -10.50
C GLU A 344 55.30 10.38 -11.89
N GLN A 345 54.61 9.41 -12.50
CA GLN A 345 54.87 9.11 -13.93
C GLN A 345 53.65 9.38 -14.79
N ILE A 346 53.82 10.39 -15.66
CA ILE A 346 52.97 10.86 -16.76
C ILE A 346 52.02 12.02 -16.38
N VAL A 347 52.53 13.22 -16.69
CA VAL A 347 51.87 14.54 -16.68
C VAL A 347 50.92 14.71 -17.90
N GLU A 348 50.58 13.64 -18.60
CA GLU A 348 49.70 13.74 -19.77
C GLU A 348 48.23 13.63 -19.34
N LYS A 349 47.61 14.81 -19.18
CA LYS A 349 46.18 15.02 -18.87
C LYS A 349 45.71 14.25 -17.64
N LYS A 350 45.66 14.94 -16.49
CA LYS A 350 44.81 14.53 -15.36
C LYS A 350 43.37 14.34 -15.86
N GLU A 351 43.02 13.14 -16.33
CA GLU A 351 41.63 12.72 -16.35
C GLU A 351 41.21 12.75 -14.88
N GLU A 352 40.29 13.66 -14.56
CA GLU A 352 39.70 13.67 -13.23
C GLU A 352 39.13 12.27 -12.99
N PRO A 353 39.41 11.63 -11.84
CA PRO A 353 38.85 10.31 -11.54
C PRO A 353 37.34 10.38 -11.72
N SER A 354 36.82 9.60 -12.68
CA SER A 354 35.39 9.51 -12.95
C SER A 354 34.77 8.68 -11.83
N PHE A 355 34.40 9.33 -10.74
CA PHE A 355 33.67 8.70 -9.65
C PHE A 355 32.22 8.48 -10.07
N GLN A 356 31.71 7.26 -9.89
CA GLN A 356 30.28 6.98 -9.98
C GLN A 356 29.59 7.44 -8.69
N LEU A 357 29.46 8.76 -8.54
CA LEU A 357 29.06 9.38 -7.26
C LEU A 357 27.66 8.95 -6.79
N SER A 358 26.74 8.64 -7.71
CA SER A 358 25.42 8.13 -7.33
C SER A 358 25.50 6.74 -6.68
N HIS A 359 26.32 5.84 -7.22
CA HIS A 359 26.60 4.52 -6.62
C HIS A 359 27.29 4.65 -5.27
N VAL A 360 28.29 5.55 -5.18
CA VAL A 360 29.00 5.85 -3.93
C VAL A 360 28.03 6.38 -2.88
N GLU A 361 27.11 7.30 -3.21
CA GLU A 361 26.10 7.79 -2.26
C GLU A 361 25.26 6.63 -1.71
N CYS A 362 24.76 5.75 -2.58
CA CYS A 362 23.93 4.61 -2.16
C CYS A 362 24.69 3.70 -1.19
N LEU A 363 25.88 3.25 -1.58
CA LEU A 363 26.68 2.31 -0.81
C LEU A 363 27.20 2.93 0.49
N MET A 364 27.68 4.18 0.46
CA MET A 364 28.13 4.88 1.67
C MET A 364 26.97 5.12 2.63
N TYR A 365 25.78 5.46 2.13
CA TYR A 365 24.60 5.64 2.96
C TYR A 365 24.20 4.32 3.62
N THR A 366 24.09 3.23 2.85
CA THR A 366 23.79 1.90 3.38
C THR A 366 24.81 1.48 4.44
N PHE A 367 26.10 1.58 4.13
CA PHE A 367 27.18 1.26 5.07
C PHE A 367 27.07 2.08 6.36
N HIS A 368 26.81 3.39 6.24
CA HIS A 368 26.62 4.28 7.39
C HIS A 368 25.41 3.91 8.25
N GLN A 369 24.31 3.43 7.66
CA GLN A 369 23.16 2.93 8.42
C GLN A 369 23.49 1.62 9.13
N LEU A 370 24.10 0.66 8.44
CA LEU A 370 24.39 -0.66 9.00
C LEU A 370 25.45 -0.61 10.12
N ILE A 371 26.49 0.23 9.99
CA ILE A 371 27.55 0.33 11.00
C ILE A 371 27.06 0.94 12.33
N LYS A 372 25.92 1.66 12.34
CA LYS A 372 25.27 2.10 13.61
C LYS A 372 24.92 0.92 14.50
N HIS A 373 24.58 -0.20 13.88
CA HIS A 373 24.18 -1.43 14.57
C HIS A 373 25.38 -2.36 14.88
N ASN A 374 26.52 -2.17 14.22
CA ASN A 374 27.77 -2.85 14.54
C ASN A 374 28.95 -1.85 14.49
N PRO A 375 29.12 -0.97 15.50
CA PRO A 375 30.17 0.05 15.52
C PRO A 375 31.59 -0.54 15.53
N THR A 376 31.71 -1.80 15.95
CA THR A 376 32.98 -2.52 16.03
C THR A 376 33.47 -3.06 14.70
N PHE A 377 32.67 -3.04 13.64
CA PHE A 377 33.04 -3.59 12.33
C PHE A 377 34.36 -3.05 11.75
N LEU A 378 34.69 -1.78 12.02
CA LEU A 378 35.94 -1.16 11.56
C LEU A 378 37.12 -1.33 12.52
N SER A 379 36.89 -1.85 13.73
CA SER A 379 37.90 -1.92 14.80
C SER A 379 38.20 -3.36 15.26
N ASN A 380 37.25 -4.28 15.11
CA ASN A 380 37.35 -5.67 15.56
C ASN A 380 37.53 -6.63 14.38
N GLY A 381 38.08 -7.82 14.66
CA GLY A 381 38.34 -8.89 13.70
C GLY A 381 39.76 -8.86 13.11
N ASP A 382 40.14 -9.94 12.43
CA ASP A 382 41.39 -9.98 11.67
C ASP A 382 41.35 -8.88 10.60
N ASN A 383 42.42 -8.07 10.55
CA ASN A 383 42.59 -6.93 9.64
C ASN A 383 41.71 -5.69 9.90
N GLY A 384 41.11 -5.52 11.08
CA GLY A 384 40.31 -4.31 11.40
C GLY A 384 41.09 -2.99 11.24
N GLU A 385 42.33 -2.94 11.73
CA GLU A 385 43.19 -1.75 11.61
C GLU A 385 43.56 -1.45 10.14
N GLU A 386 43.87 -2.49 9.36
CA GLU A 386 44.17 -2.38 7.93
C GLU A 386 42.93 -1.91 7.15
N ARG A 387 41.76 -2.46 7.43
CA ARG A 387 40.47 -2.07 6.85
C ARG A 387 40.18 -0.59 7.10
N LEU A 388 40.36 -0.12 8.33
CA LEU A 388 40.15 1.28 8.67
C LEU A 388 41.17 2.20 7.98
N LYS A 389 42.43 1.76 7.88
CA LYS A 389 43.50 2.51 7.20
C LYS A 389 43.24 2.65 5.70
N ASP A 390 42.88 1.56 5.02
CA ASP A 390 42.50 1.55 3.60
C ASP A 390 41.28 2.45 3.35
N LEU A 391 40.23 2.31 4.17
CA LEU A 391 39.04 3.14 4.08
C LEU A 391 39.38 4.64 4.21
N LYS A 392 40.20 5.03 5.20
CA LYS A 392 40.60 6.42 5.39
C LYS A 392 41.36 6.99 4.20
N LEU A 393 42.25 6.20 3.59
CA LEU A 393 43.02 6.63 2.43
C LEU A 393 42.11 6.89 1.21
N ARG A 394 41.15 5.99 0.96
CA ARG A 394 40.15 6.14 -0.10
C ARG A 394 39.18 7.30 0.16
N LEU A 395 38.71 7.46 1.40
CA LEU A 395 37.87 8.59 1.80
C LEU A 395 38.59 9.93 1.62
N GLN A 396 39.91 10.00 1.85
CA GLN A 396 40.70 11.22 1.67
C GLN A 396 40.75 11.61 0.20
N TYR A 397 40.96 10.62 -0.68
CA TYR A 397 40.98 10.83 -2.12
C TYR A 397 39.59 11.24 -2.65
N LEU A 398 38.53 10.53 -2.22
CA LEU A 398 37.15 10.87 -2.57
C LEU A 398 36.77 12.27 -2.09
N ALA A 399 37.18 12.67 -0.88
CA ALA A 399 36.90 13.99 -0.32
C ALA A 399 37.44 15.12 -1.21
N GLN A 400 38.65 14.96 -1.74
CA GLN A 400 39.25 15.94 -2.65
C GLN A 400 38.44 16.08 -3.95
N GLY A 401 38.05 14.95 -4.55
CA GLY A 401 37.22 14.94 -5.76
C GLY A 401 35.84 15.57 -5.53
N VAL A 402 35.16 15.17 -4.47
CA VAL A 402 33.81 15.64 -4.11
C VAL A 402 33.81 17.13 -3.79
N GLN A 403 34.79 17.65 -3.04
CA GLN A 403 34.87 19.07 -2.71
C GLN A 403 35.10 19.95 -3.95
N ASN A 404 35.98 19.53 -4.86
CA ASN A 404 36.19 20.21 -6.14
C ASN A 404 34.91 20.20 -6.98
N TYR A 405 34.23 19.07 -7.07
CA TYR A 405 32.99 18.96 -7.84
C TYR A 405 31.85 19.78 -7.26
N ILE A 406 31.69 19.83 -5.92
CA ILE A 406 30.75 20.73 -5.24
C ILE A 406 31.02 22.19 -5.61
N LYS A 407 32.29 22.61 -5.62
CA LYS A 407 32.68 23.99 -5.98
C LYS A 407 32.26 24.31 -7.42
N LYS A 408 32.61 23.46 -8.38
CA LYS A 408 32.22 23.60 -9.80
C LYS A 408 30.70 23.65 -9.98
N LEU A 409 29.95 22.78 -9.31
CA LEU A 409 28.48 22.74 -9.37
C LEU A 409 27.85 24.01 -8.81
N LYS A 410 28.34 24.51 -7.65
CA LYS A 410 27.83 25.76 -7.06
C LYS A 410 28.09 26.96 -7.97
N GLU A 411 29.29 27.08 -8.50
CA GLU A 411 29.65 28.14 -9.46
C GLU A 411 28.72 28.08 -10.69
N SER A 412 28.56 26.88 -11.29
CA SER A 412 27.67 26.69 -12.44
C SER A 412 26.20 26.93 -12.14
N LEU A 413 25.72 26.75 -10.91
CA LEU A 413 24.31 26.97 -10.53
C LEU A 413 24.03 28.44 -10.20
N THR A 414 25.02 29.18 -9.72
CA THR A 414 24.88 30.62 -9.44
C THR A 414 24.81 31.48 -10.70
N THR A 415 25.34 31.00 -11.83
CA THR A 415 25.38 31.71 -13.11
C THR A 415 24.12 31.52 -13.97
N VAL A 416 23.16 30.68 -13.55
CA VAL A 416 21.95 30.33 -14.32
C VAL A 416 20.87 31.41 -14.18
N LYS A 417 20.36 31.91 -15.31
CA LYS A 417 19.26 32.90 -15.35
C LYS A 417 17.92 32.25 -14.94
N THR A 418 16.96 33.05 -14.47
CA THR A 418 15.70 32.56 -13.87
C THR A 418 14.86 31.65 -14.79
N GLU A 419 14.90 31.85 -16.11
CA GLU A 419 14.19 31.04 -17.13
C GLU A 419 14.78 29.62 -17.29
N GLU A 420 16.10 29.46 -17.14
CA GLU A 420 16.84 28.19 -17.33
C GLU A 420 16.73 27.24 -16.14
N ARG A 421 16.18 27.69 -15.01
CA ARG A 421 16.02 26.88 -13.78
C ARG A 421 15.06 25.70 -13.92
N LYS A 422 14.25 25.67 -14.99
CA LYS A 422 13.35 24.56 -15.33
C LYS A 422 13.99 23.54 -16.29
N SER A 423 15.20 23.81 -16.80
CA SER A 423 15.90 22.90 -17.70
C SER A 423 16.25 21.58 -17.01
N GLU A 424 16.18 20.49 -17.77
CA GLU A 424 16.62 19.16 -17.33
C GLU A 424 18.08 19.18 -16.84
N GLU A 425 18.94 19.96 -17.52
CA GLU A 425 20.34 20.13 -17.13
C GLU A 425 20.47 20.76 -15.73
N HIS A 426 19.64 21.76 -15.41
CA HIS A 426 19.63 22.39 -14.10
C HIS A 426 19.17 21.40 -13.01
N ARG A 427 18.15 20.58 -13.32
CA ARG A 427 17.67 19.51 -12.43
C ARG A 427 18.76 18.49 -12.13
N LEU A 428 19.48 18.03 -13.15
CA LEU A 428 20.62 17.11 -13.01
C LEU A 428 21.74 17.72 -12.17
N LYS A 429 22.11 18.98 -12.40
CA LYS A 429 23.14 19.68 -11.60
C LYS A 429 22.71 19.83 -10.13
N CYS A 430 21.44 20.12 -9.86
CA CYS A 430 20.92 20.14 -8.49
C CYS A 430 20.97 18.75 -7.83
N ALA A 431 20.61 17.69 -8.54
CA ALA A 431 20.69 16.31 -8.04
C ALA A 431 22.14 15.90 -7.75
N ALA A 432 23.08 16.24 -8.63
CA ALA A 432 24.51 16.03 -8.45
C ALA A 432 25.05 16.80 -7.23
N LEU A 433 24.59 18.05 -7.02
CA LEU A 433 24.98 18.84 -5.85
C LEU A 433 24.46 18.22 -4.54
N ARG A 434 23.25 17.66 -4.54
CA ARG A 434 22.70 16.92 -3.39
C ARG A 434 23.52 15.66 -3.10
N THR A 435 23.74 14.84 -4.12
CA THR A 435 24.56 13.60 -4.07
C THR A 435 25.92 13.88 -3.44
N THR A 436 26.63 14.87 -3.96
CA THR A 436 27.99 15.21 -3.49
C THR A 436 28.01 15.84 -2.11
N SER A 437 27.02 16.67 -1.78
CA SER A 437 26.88 17.22 -0.42
C SER A 437 26.61 16.11 0.60
N ASN A 438 25.76 15.14 0.25
CA ASN A 438 25.46 13.96 1.06
C ASN A 438 26.72 13.13 1.32
N ILE A 439 27.47 12.78 0.27
CA ILE A 439 28.75 12.08 0.38
C ILE A 439 29.72 12.84 1.28
N ASN A 440 29.91 14.15 1.08
CA ASN A 440 30.82 14.96 1.89
C ASN A 440 30.44 14.97 3.39
N LEU A 441 29.14 14.92 3.71
CA LEU A 441 28.67 14.81 5.10
C LEU A 441 28.97 13.44 5.69
N LEU A 442 28.74 12.36 4.94
CA LEU A 442 29.05 10.99 5.37
C LEU A 442 30.56 10.79 5.58
N ILE A 443 31.38 11.29 4.66
CA ILE A 443 32.85 11.32 4.77
C ILE A 443 33.29 11.93 6.10
N LYS A 444 32.79 13.13 6.43
CA LYS A 444 33.14 13.83 7.68
C LYS A 444 32.79 13.05 8.94
N ASP A 445 31.73 12.24 8.91
CA ASP A 445 31.32 11.44 10.04
C ASP A 445 32.19 10.19 10.20
N LEU A 446 32.48 9.51 9.09
CA LEU A 446 33.36 8.33 9.05
C LEU A 446 34.83 8.65 9.35
N PHE A 447 35.28 9.89 9.11
CA PHE A 447 36.66 10.33 9.42
C PHE A 447 36.94 10.59 10.90
N LYS A 448 35.91 10.62 11.75
CA LYS A 448 36.12 10.82 13.19
C LYS A 448 36.92 9.64 13.78
N ASN A 449 37.57 9.89 14.91
CA ASN A 449 38.30 8.86 15.66
C ASN A 449 37.64 8.69 17.04
N PRO A 450 36.90 7.59 17.29
CA PRO A 450 36.52 6.53 16.33
C PRO A 450 35.49 7.01 15.27
N PRO A 451 35.34 6.29 14.14
CA PRO A 451 34.35 6.60 13.11
C PRO A 451 32.95 6.74 13.71
N ALA A 452 32.22 7.80 13.37
CA ALA A 452 30.89 8.03 13.89
C ALA A 452 29.82 7.77 12.85
N SER A 453 28.60 7.50 13.34
CA SER A 453 27.42 7.24 12.53
C SER A 453 26.21 8.05 13.02
N LYS A 454 26.41 9.36 13.20
CA LYS A 454 25.44 10.31 13.78
C LYS A 454 24.75 11.21 12.76
N VAL A 455 25.39 11.47 11.62
CA VAL A 455 24.83 12.35 10.59
C VAL A 455 23.57 11.73 9.99
N VAL A 456 22.54 12.56 9.79
CA VAL A 456 21.32 12.19 9.10
C VAL A 456 21.32 12.87 7.73
N VAL A 457 21.14 12.05 6.69
CA VAL A 457 21.15 12.47 5.29
C VAL A 457 19.82 12.09 4.64
N ASN A 458 19.28 12.98 3.81
CA ASN A 458 18.16 12.67 2.92
C ASN A 458 18.72 12.28 1.55
N LEU A 459 18.49 11.03 1.13
CA LEU A 459 18.92 10.50 -0.17
C LEU A 459 18.58 11.47 -1.32
N SER A 460 19.51 11.63 -2.27
CA SER A 460 19.43 12.68 -3.30
C SER A 460 18.20 12.57 -4.21
N TRP A 461 17.71 11.35 -4.47
CA TRP A 461 16.51 11.08 -5.27
C TRP A 461 15.20 11.11 -4.47
N LYS A 462 15.26 11.20 -3.13
CA LYS A 462 14.07 11.31 -2.28
C LYS A 462 13.65 12.78 -2.08
N PRO A 463 12.34 13.04 -1.89
CA PRO A 463 11.85 14.38 -1.58
C PRO A 463 12.33 14.81 -0.20
N VAL A 464 12.71 16.08 -0.06
CA VAL A 464 13.03 16.67 1.24
C VAL A 464 11.73 16.85 2.01
N LYS A 465 11.46 15.98 3.00
CA LYS A 465 10.37 16.22 3.95
C LYS A 465 10.71 17.50 4.73
N LYS A 466 9.89 18.56 4.57
CA LYS A 466 9.98 19.75 5.43
C LYS A 466 9.63 19.30 6.85
N MET A 467 10.63 19.16 7.72
CA MET A 467 10.39 18.99 9.15
C MET A 467 9.73 20.27 9.66
N THR A 468 8.44 20.21 9.98
CA THR A 468 7.89 21.06 11.04
C THR A 468 8.63 20.71 12.33
N PRO A 469 9.15 21.71 13.08
CA PRO A 469 9.89 21.43 14.30
C PRO A 469 8.92 20.81 15.32
N HIS A 470 9.00 19.48 15.49
CA HIS A 470 8.49 18.85 16.69
C HIS A 470 9.40 19.24 17.85
N LEU A 471 8.79 19.79 18.91
CA LEU A 471 9.45 20.11 20.16
C LEU A 471 10.24 18.89 20.68
N PRO A 472 11.41 19.07 21.29
CA PRO A 472 12.15 17.98 21.89
C PRO A 472 11.32 17.36 23.03
N GLN A 473 10.99 16.07 22.90
CA GLN A 473 10.54 15.26 24.02
C GLN A 473 11.76 15.01 24.93
N THR A 474 11.81 15.72 26.05
CA THR A 474 12.79 15.49 27.11
C THR A 474 12.39 14.25 27.92
N PHE A 475 13.23 13.23 27.86
CA PHE A 475 13.28 12.17 28.86
C PHE A 475 13.44 12.81 30.24
N SER A 476 12.47 12.57 31.13
CA SER A 476 12.50 13.03 32.51
C SER A 476 12.85 11.85 33.41
N THR A 477 14.10 11.77 33.86
CA THR A 477 14.48 11.01 35.05
C THR A 477 14.30 11.89 36.29
N PRO A 478 13.75 11.38 37.40
CA PRO A 478 13.52 12.18 38.60
C PRO A 478 14.81 12.29 39.40
N VAL A 479 15.36 13.50 39.53
CA VAL A 479 16.39 13.79 40.54
C VAL A 479 16.00 15.05 41.31
N THR A 480 16.16 14.89 42.62
CA THR A 480 15.77 15.67 43.77
C THR A 480 16.16 17.15 43.68
N LYS A 481 15.21 18.04 44.04
CA LYS A 481 15.43 19.47 44.20
C LYS A 481 16.15 19.76 45.52
N THR A 482 17.29 20.46 45.44
CA THR A 482 17.78 21.34 46.50
C THR A 482 18.03 22.74 45.92
N THR A 483 17.20 23.67 46.38
CA THR A 483 17.44 25.09 46.63
C THR A 483 18.76 25.70 46.16
N GLN A 484 18.68 26.76 45.34
CA GLN A 484 19.18 28.11 45.66
C GLN A 484 18.82 29.11 44.56
N ALA A 485 18.25 30.26 44.96
CA ALA A 485 18.21 31.48 44.16
C ALA A 485 19.59 32.17 44.23
N PRO A 486 19.95 33.03 43.25
CA PRO A 486 19.91 34.46 43.58
C PRO A 486 19.52 35.40 42.41
N THR A 487 18.74 36.41 42.80
CA THR A 487 18.81 37.86 42.54
C THR A 487 19.27 38.47 41.20
N ALA A 488 18.57 39.57 40.91
CA ALA A 488 18.61 40.48 39.77
C ALA A 488 19.90 41.29 39.58
N THR A 489 20.08 41.78 38.34
CA THR A 489 20.47 43.18 38.06
C THR A 489 19.94 43.60 36.68
N ALA A 490 19.45 44.84 36.62
CA ALA A 490 19.11 45.58 35.42
C ALA A 490 20.35 46.32 34.89
N ASP A 491 20.41 46.60 33.58
CA ASP A 491 20.70 47.95 33.05
C ASP A 491 20.64 48.00 31.50
N THR A 492 19.60 48.70 31.03
CA THR A 492 19.56 49.90 30.17
C THR A 492 20.35 50.04 28.83
N GLU A 493 19.61 50.62 27.86
CA GLU A 493 20.00 51.47 26.70
C GLU A 493 20.28 50.81 25.32
N ASN A 494 19.95 51.38 24.15
CA ASN A 494 18.93 52.32 23.65
C ASN A 494 19.05 52.43 22.11
N SER A 495 17.99 52.89 21.43
CA SER A 495 17.91 53.44 20.05
C SER A 495 17.95 52.46 18.84
N GLY A 496 17.13 52.59 17.80
CA GLY A 496 16.03 53.52 17.53
C GLY A 496 15.45 53.39 16.10
N THR A 497 14.13 53.66 16.00
CA THR A 497 13.42 54.36 14.88
C THR A 497 13.25 53.68 13.50
N LYS A 498 12.11 53.73 12.77
CA LYS A 498 10.74 54.29 12.97
C LYS A 498 9.86 53.99 11.72
N ARG A 499 8.53 54.07 11.92
CA ARG A 499 7.39 54.42 11.00
C ARG A 499 6.73 53.27 10.20
N LYS A 500 5.40 53.23 9.99
CA LYS A 500 4.29 54.18 10.28
C LYS A 500 2.96 53.41 10.33
N ALA A 501 2.05 53.81 11.22
CA ALA A 501 0.68 53.34 11.29
C ALA A 501 -0.27 54.25 10.47
N VAL A 502 -1.31 53.66 9.89
CA VAL A 502 -2.46 54.34 9.27
C VAL A 502 -3.72 53.89 10.02
N THR A 503 -4.48 54.85 10.51
CA THR A 503 -5.74 54.71 11.25
C THR A 503 -6.95 54.92 10.34
N ALA A 504 -8.04 54.18 10.60
CA ALA A 504 -9.44 54.55 10.37
C ALA A 504 -10.35 53.60 11.22
N PRO A 505 -11.64 53.90 11.46
CA PRO A 505 -12.14 54.69 12.57
C PRO A 505 -13.01 53.92 13.58
N GLU A 506 -13.38 54.62 14.65
CA GLU A 506 -14.12 54.21 15.84
C GLU A 506 -15.50 53.59 15.57
N GLY A 507 -15.84 52.56 16.36
CA GLY A 507 -17.21 52.09 16.51
C GLY A 507 -17.32 50.72 17.18
N SER A 508 -17.53 50.72 18.50
CA SER A 508 -18.07 49.63 19.36
C SER A 508 -17.11 48.58 19.98
N LYS A 509 -17.40 48.28 21.27
CA LYS A 509 -16.56 47.70 22.34
C LYS A 509 -16.30 46.18 22.21
N PRO A 510 -15.20 45.63 22.75
CA PRO A 510 -14.99 44.17 22.79
C PRO A 510 -15.59 43.50 24.04
N LYS A 511 -16.39 42.45 23.85
CA LYS A 511 -16.80 41.49 24.89
C LYS A 511 -15.84 40.30 24.92
N LYS A 512 -15.37 39.94 26.12
CA LYS A 512 -14.68 38.68 26.45
C LYS A 512 -15.67 37.52 26.42
N GLU A 513 -15.38 36.43 25.72
CA GLU A 513 -15.97 35.12 25.99
C GLU A 513 -14.91 34.01 26.03
N PHE A 514 -15.08 33.17 27.05
CA PHE A 514 -14.22 32.08 27.52
C PHE A 514 -14.28 30.86 26.59
N ARG A 515 -13.14 30.22 26.32
CA ARG A 515 -13.10 28.85 25.77
C ARG A 515 -13.09 27.85 26.94
N GLN A 516 -14.12 27.00 26.98
CA GLN A 516 -14.28 25.90 27.92
C GLN A 516 -13.34 24.73 27.58
N PHE A 517 -12.75 24.13 28.62
CA PHE A 517 -12.00 22.88 28.55
C PHE A 517 -12.95 21.68 28.66
N TYR A 518 -12.74 20.65 27.85
CA TYR A 518 -13.52 19.40 27.83
C TYR A 518 -13.30 18.58 29.11
N ALA A 519 -14.40 18.07 29.68
CA ALA A 519 -14.41 17.10 30.76
C ALA A 519 -14.94 15.75 30.24
N PRO A 520 -14.33 14.61 30.60
CA PRO A 520 -14.78 13.30 30.14
C PRO A 520 -16.07 12.86 30.85
N PRO A 521 -16.99 12.14 30.14
CA PRO A 521 -18.29 11.78 30.69
C PRO A 521 -18.21 10.64 31.71
N SER A 522 -18.90 10.82 32.84
CA SER A 522 -19.04 9.87 33.94
C SER A 522 -20.33 9.05 33.83
N GLY A 523 -20.20 7.73 33.73
CA GLY A 523 -21.05 6.74 34.40
C GLY A 523 -22.14 6.03 33.57
N LYS A 524 -22.01 4.70 33.43
CA LYS A 524 -22.76 3.65 34.16
C LYS A 524 -22.38 2.28 33.57
N PHE A 525 -22.36 1.23 34.40
CA PHE A 525 -21.86 -0.14 34.19
C PHE A 525 -20.38 -0.39 34.53
N SER A 526 -20.11 -0.61 35.82
CA SER A 526 -19.04 -1.51 36.25
C SER A 526 -19.55 -2.28 37.47
N SER A 527 -19.97 -3.52 37.22
CA SER A 527 -20.31 -4.51 38.23
C SER A 527 -19.04 -4.97 38.96
N ASN A 528 -19.20 -5.18 40.27
CA ASN A 528 -18.22 -5.68 41.22
C ASN A 528 -17.48 -6.93 40.73
N ILE A 529 -16.14 -6.90 40.75
CA ILE A 529 -15.31 -8.09 41.02
C ILE A 529 -14.18 -7.67 41.97
N THR A 530 -14.29 -8.15 43.20
CA THR A 530 -13.26 -8.14 44.23
C THR A 530 -12.45 -9.42 44.06
N THR A 531 -11.15 -9.33 43.74
CA THR A 531 -10.24 -10.47 43.94
C THR A 531 -8.85 -9.98 44.30
N ASN A 532 -8.50 -10.25 45.55
CA ASN A 532 -7.17 -10.20 46.14
C ASN A 532 -6.20 -11.09 45.34
N PHE A 533 -4.99 -10.58 45.09
CA PHE A 533 -3.81 -11.41 44.94
C PHE A 533 -2.66 -10.78 45.73
N GLN A 534 -2.44 -11.32 46.94
CA GLN A 534 -1.18 -11.25 47.65
C GLN A 534 -0.75 -12.69 47.94
N ASN A 535 0.43 -13.02 47.40
CA ASN A 535 1.47 -13.91 47.92
C ASN A 535 1.08 -15.20 48.65
N MET A 536 1.56 -16.34 48.14
CA MET A 536 2.50 -17.15 48.92
C MET A 536 3.30 -18.14 48.06
N GLN A 537 4.48 -18.44 48.61
CA GLN A 537 5.58 -19.27 48.14
C GLN A 537 5.19 -20.74 47.92
N LEU A 538 5.71 -21.35 46.85
CA LEU A 538 6.70 -22.44 46.84
C LEU A 538 7.05 -22.82 45.41
#